data_AF-A0A935DTJ7-F1
#
_entry.id   AF-A0A935DTJ7-F1
#
_cell.length_a   1.000
_cell.length_b   1.000
_cell.length_c   1.000
_cell.angle_alpha   90.00
_cell.angle_beta   90.00
_cell.angle_gamma   90.00
#
_symmetry.space_group_name_H-M   'P 1'
#
loop_
_entity.id
_entity.type
_entity.pdbx_description
1 polymer ?
#
loop_
_entity_poly.entity_id
_entity_poly.type
_entity_poly.pdbx_seq_one_letter_code
_entity_poly.pdbx_strand_id
1 'polypeptide(L)'
;MPPFAVLLAQALGDSERAWRRATYVVSGVLLVLGFGLIGYDWRRNDAISSGVAIWASIGLLAGLIPLLRVMLARRQPALAMHKPVAAWVLLGAASIIGYQAHIMAYSALPPTRSGRSLALQVAPAIGTRTELFSVGQFRHTLAFYLERPLEVFNYAGELEFGMRQDRIQISNGTEVFRARWQQSHDALAFIEPRVYQELATEGLPGRIIANDLQSVVVSRR
;
A
#
# COMPACT_ATOMS: atom_id res chain seq x y z
N MET A 1 0.96 -23.75 -13.32
CA MET A 1 1.39 -24.07 -11.94
C MET A 1 0.73 -25.31 -11.31
N PRO A 2 -0.51 -25.74 -11.65
CA PRO A 2 -1.12 -26.94 -11.02
C PRO A 2 -0.35 -28.27 -11.19
N PRO A 3 0.23 -28.61 -12.36
CA PRO A 3 0.88 -29.92 -12.56
C PRO A 3 2.14 -30.13 -11.70
N PHE A 4 2.94 -29.08 -11.52
CA PHE A 4 4.16 -29.15 -10.69
C PHE A 4 3.83 -29.36 -9.22
N ALA A 5 2.76 -28.77 -8.70
CA ALA A 5 2.33 -28.96 -7.32
C ALA A 5 1.91 -30.42 -7.06
N VAL A 6 1.18 -31.04 -8.00
CA VAL A 6 0.77 -32.45 -7.90
C VAL A 6 1.99 -33.38 -7.95
N LEU A 7 2.92 -33.15 -8.87
CA LEU A 7 4.13 -33.95 -9.01
C LEU A 7 5.06 -33.82 -7.78
N LEU A 8 5.23 -32.60 -7.25
CA LEU A 8 6.00 -32.36 -6.03
C LEU A 8 5.33 -33.00 -4.80
N ALA A 9 4.01 -32.96 -4.70
CA ALA A 9 3.28 -33.60 -3.60
C ALA A 9 3.49 -35.12 -3.58
N GLN A 10 3.45 -35.77 -4.75
CA GLN A 10 3.73 -37.21 -4.85
C GLN A 10 5.20 -37.53 -4.53
N ALA A 11 6.15 -36.70 -4.99
CA ALA A 11 7.57 -36.95 -4.79
C ALA A 11 8.07 -36.65 -3.37
N LEU A 12 7.44 -35.70 -2.66
CA LEU A 12 7.92 -35.18 -1.38
C LEU A 12 7.01 -35.52 -0.19
N GLY A 13 5.82 -36.06 -0.44
CA GLY A 13 4.78 -36.29 0.56
C GLY A 13 5.26 -37.02 1.80
N ASP A 14 6.05 -38.09 1.62
CA ASP A 14 6.53 -38.94 2.72
C ASP A 14 7.95 -38.60 3.20
N SER A 15 8.61 -37.62 2.58
CA SER A 15 10.01 -37.31 2.87
C SER A 15 10.17 -36.41 4.09
N GLU A 16 10.69 -36.97 5.19
CA GLU A 16 10.93 -36.21 6.43
C GLU A 16 11.91 -35.03 6.21
N ARG A 17 12.93 -35.25 5.39
CA ARG A 17 13.91 -34.22 5.03
C ARG A 17 13.27 -33.09 4.22
N ALA A 18 12.34 -33.42 3.31
CA ALA A 18 11.70 -32.44 2.46
C ALA A 18 10.83 -31.47 3.27
N TRP A 19 9.94 -31.98 4.13
CA TRP A 19 9.06 -31.10 4.91
C TRP A 19 9.85 -30.28 5.93
N ARG A 20 10.91 -30.83 6.56
CA ARG A 20 11.78 -30.06 7.46
C ARG A 20 12.45 -28.89 6.73
N ARG A 21 12.98 -29.11 5.53
CA ARG A 21 13.58 -28.05 4.70
C ARG A 21 12.53 -27.03 4.27
N ALA A 22 11.36 -27.49 3.83
CA ALA A 22 10.26 -26.61 3.47
C ALA A 22 9.85 -25.71 4.64
N THR A 23 9.75 -26.26 5.86
CA THR A 23 9.48 -25.47 7.06
C THR A 23 10.53 -24.38 7.27
N TYR A 24 11.82 -24.69 7.18
CA TYR A 24 12.86 -23.66 7.33
C TYR A 24 12.76 -22.56 6.29
N VAL A 25 12.53 -22.92 5.02
CA VAL A 25 12.42 -21.95 3.93
C VAL A 25 11.18 -21.08 4.09
N VAL A 26 10.00 -21.68 4.28
CA VAL A 26 8.74 -20.94 4.40
C VAL A 26 8.75 -20.06 5.65
N SER A 27 9.14 -20.60 6.81
CA SER A 27 9.27 -19.82 8.04
C SER A 27 10.30 -18.70 7.89
N GLY A 28 11.44 -18.97 7.26
CA GLY A 28 12.47 -17.95 7.01
C GLY A 28 11.95 -16.80 6.16
N VAL A 29 11.24 -17.09 5.07
CA VAL A 29 10.63 -16.07 4.22
C VAL A 29 9.59 -15.25 4.99
N LEU A 30 8.69 -15.90 5.74
CA LEU A 30 7.69 -15.20 6.54
C LEU A 30 8.33 -14.29 7.61
N LEU A 31 9.39 -14.76 8.27
CA LEU A 31 10.12 -13.96 9.25
C LEU A 31 10.81 -12.74 8.61
N VAL A 32 11.51 -12.94 7.49
CA VAL A 32 12.18 -11.85 6.75
C VAL A 32 11.17 -10.81 6.27
N LEU A 33 10.04 -11.23 5.72
CA LEU A 33 8.98 -10.32 5.28
C LEU A 33 8.37 -9.54 6.45
N GLY A 34 8.06 -10.21 7.57
CA GLY A 34 7.47 -9.56 8.74
C GLY A 34 8.38 -8.52 9.36
N PHE A 35 9.65 -8.87 9.62
CA PHE A 35 10.63 -7.91 10.13
C PHE A 35 10.95 -6.81 9.10
N GLY A 36 11.01 -7.16 7.81
CA GLY A 36 11.23 -6.20 6.74
C GLY A 36 10.13 -5.15 6.65
N LEU A 37 8.86 -5.55 6.79
CA LEU A 37 7.72 -4.62 6.79
C LEU A 37 7.72 -3.69 8.00
N ILE A 38 8.01 -4.21 9.19
CA ILE A 38 8.13 -3.39 10.42
C ILE A 38 9.30 -2.40 10.30
N GLY A 39 10.46 -2.88 9.85
CA GLY A 39 11.65 -2.05 9.67
C GLY A 39 11.47 -0.99 8.58
N TYR A 40 10.76 -1.33 7.49
CA TYR A 40 10.42 -0.38 6.44
C TYR A 40 9.48 0.72 6.94
N ASP A 41 8.43 0.36 7.69
CA ASP A 41 7.49 1.32 8.26
C ASP A 41 8.19 2.29 9.21
N TRP A 42 8.96 1.74 10.15
CA TRP A 42 9.74 2.53 11.11
C TRP A 42 10.71 3.49 10.42
N ARG A 43 11.48 3.01 9.43
CA ARG A 43 12.45 3.84 8.70
C ARG A 43 11.79 4.95 7.89
N ARG A 44 10.58 4.72 7.38
CA ARG A 44 9.88 5.67 6.51
C ARG A 44 9.08 6.70 7.29
N ASN A 45 8.46 6.27 8.38
CA ASN A 45 7.44 7.05 9.11
C ASN A 45 7.90 7.44 10.53
N ASP A 46 9.13 7.10 10.93
CA ASP A 46 9.69 7.27 12.29
C ASP A 46 8.83 6.64 13.40
N ALA A 47 7.90 5.78 13.04
CA ALA A 47 6.96 5.10 13.91
C ALA A 47 6.48 3.80 13.25
N ILE A 48 5.98 2.86 14.06
CA ILE A 48 5.34 1.64 13.57
C ILE A 48 3.83 1.82 13.70
N SER A 49 3.17 1.82 12.55
CA SER A 49 1.72 1.90 12.43
C SER A 49 1.07 0.69 13.10
N SER A 50 0.00 0.90 13.86
CA SER A 50 -0.70 -0.17 14.58
C SER A 50 -1.14 -1.31 13.65
N GLY A 51 -1.62 -0.99 12.45
CA GLY A 51 -1.98 -1.97 11.44
C GLY A 51 -0.79 -2.82 10.98
N VAL A 52 0.36 -2.19 10.72
CA VAL A 52 1.59 -2.92 10.36
C VAL A 52 2.04 -3.80 11.52
N ALA A 53 2.07 -3.28 12.75
CA ALA A 53 2.46 -4.03 13.94
C ALA A 53 1.61 -5.29 14.14
N ILE A 54 0.27 -5.16 14.09
CA ILE A 54 -0.66 -6.28 14.28
C ILE A 54 -0.47 -7.33 13.18
N TRP A 55 -0.57 -6.92 11.92
CA TRP A 55 -0.57 -7.85 10.81
C TRP A 55 0.81 -8.48 10.56
N ALA A 56 1.90 -7.72 10.70
CA ALA A 56 3.24 -8.29 10.63
C ALA A 56 3.48 -9.28 11.78
N SER A 57 3.00 -8.99 13.00
CA SER A 57 3.11 -9.93 14.13
C SER A 57 2.37 -11.24 13.87
N ILE A 58 1.17 -11.19 13.29
CA ILE A 58 0.44 -12.40 12.89
C ILE A 58 1.25 -13.19 11.86
N GLY A 59 1.84 -12.51 10.87
CA GLY A 59 2.72 -13.13 9.87
C GLY A 59 3.96 -13.79 10.48
N LEU A 60 4.60 -13.11 11.44
CA LEU A 60 5.75 -13.62 12.19
C LEU A 60 5.37 -14.85 13.02
N LEU A 61 4.24 -14.83 13.73
CA LEU A 61 3.75 -15.97 14.50
C LEU A 61 3.44 -17.17 13.61
N ALA A 62 2.83 -16.93 12.44
CA ALA A 62 2.56 -17.98 11.45
C ALA A 62 3.86 -18.66 10.97
N GLY A 63 4.96 -17.90 10.81
CA GLY A 63 6.28 -18.45 10.52
C GLY A 63 6.94 -19.16 11.71
N LEU A 64 6.80 -18.60 12.91
CA LEU A 64 7.49 -19.07 14.12
C LEU A 64 6.93 -20.38 14.66
N ILE A 65 5.61 -20.58 14.63
CA ILE A 65 4.94 -21.78 15.16
C ILE A 65 5.49 -23.08 14.52
N PRO A 66 5.47 -23.27 13.18
CA PRO A 66 5.99 -24.50 12.58
C PRO A 66 7.52 -24.63 12.77
N LEU A 67 8.25 -23.51 12.77
CA LEU A 67 9.69 -23.50 13.02
C LEU A 67 10.03 -24.03 14.42
N LEU A 68 9.38 -23.48 15.45
CA LEU A 68 9.56 -23.91 16.84
C LEU A 68 9.20 -25.39 17.00
N ARG A 69 8.11 -25.87 16.39
CA ARG A 69 7.76 -27.29 16.43
C ARG A 69 8.87 -28.17 15.87
N VAL A 70 9.45 -27.82 14.72
CA VAL A 70 10.59 -28.57 14.16
C VAL A 70 11.81 -28.52 15.09
N MET A 71 12.10 -27.37 15.69
CA MET A 71 13.23 -27.21 16.61
C MET A 71 13.03 -28.01 17.92
N LEU A 72 11.83 -28.01 18.48
CA LEU A 72 11.48 -28.76 19.69
C LEU A 72 11.47 -30.27 19.43
N ALA A 73 10.94 -30.72 18.28
CA ALA A 73 10.95 -32.13 17.90
C ALA A 73 12.36 -32.73 17.75
N ARG A 74 13.39 -31.89 17.51
CA ARG A 74 14.80 -32.34 17.55
C ARG A 74 15.29 -32.64 18.96
N ARG A 75 14.76 -31.96 19.98
CA ARG A 75 15.14 -32.15 21.39
C ARG A 75 14.25 -33.15 22.11
N GLN A 76 12.99 -33.25 21.71
CA GLN A 76 11.98 -34.11 22.30
C GLN A 76 11.28 -34.90 21.19
N PRO A 77 11.77 -36.13 20.89
CA PRO A 77 11.23 -36.92 19.78
C PRO A 77 9.75 -37.30 19.96
N ALA A 78 9.24 -37.27 21.19
CA ALA A 78 7.81 -37.44 21.49
C ALA A 78 6.90 -36.35 20.87
N LEU A 79 7.46 -35.19 20.49
CA LEU A 79 6.74 -34.10 19.81
C LEU A 79 6.81 -34.21 18.27
N ALA A 80 7.47 -35.23 17.74
CA ALA A 80 7.59 -35.42 16.31
C ALA A 80 6.23 -35.78 15.69
N MET A 81 5.86 -35.11 14.60
CA MET A 81 4.72 -35.55 13.79
C MET A 81 5.13 -36.78 13.01
N HIS A 82 4.63 -37.94 13.42
CA HIS A 82 4.82 -39.20 12.72
C HIS A 82 4.00 -39.30 11.43
N LYS A 83 3.01 -38.41 11.24
CA LYS A 83 2.21 -38.32 10.00
C LYS A 83 2.64 -37.11 9.17
N PRO A 84 3.27 -37.29 8.00
CA PRO A 84 3.80 -36.18 7.21
C PRO A 84 2.71 -35.28 6.63
N VAL A 85 1.51 -35.81 6.38
CA VAL A 85 0.35 -35.04 5.87
C VAL A 85 -0.04 -33.90 6.82
N ALA A 86 -0.10 -34.15 8.13
CA ALA A 86 -0.46 -33.11 9.10
C ALA A 86 0.59 -31.98 9.15
N ALA A 87 1.87 -32.32 8.97
CA ALA A 87 2.95 -31.33 8.91
C ALA A 87 2.83 -30.43 7.67
N TRP A 88 2.53 -31.02 6.51
CA TRP A 88 2.30 -30.27 5.27
C TRP A 88 1.04 -29.40 5.34
N VAL A 89 -0.05 -29.90 5.93
CA VAL A 89 -1.28 -29.11 6.13
C VAL A 89 -1.02 -27.92 7.05
N LEU A 90 -0.31 -28.13 8.17
CA LEU A 90 0.06 -27.05 9.09
C LEU A 90 0.94 -26.00 8.38
N LEU A 91 1.94 -26.45 7.62
CA LEU A 91 2.83 -25.55 6.88
C LEU A 91 2.08 -24.78 5.79
N GLY A 92 1.17 -25.43 5.08
CA GLY A 92 0.30 -24.81 4.09
C GLY A 92 -0.59 -23.74 4.72
N ALA A 93 -1.29 -24.07 5.80
CA ALA A 93 -2.12 -23.11 6.55
C ALA A 93 -1.30 -21.93 7.08
N ALA A 94 -0.13 -22.19 7.68
CA ALA A 94 0.80 -21.16 8.14
C ALA A 94 1.27 -20.25 7.01
N SER A 95 1.57 -20.81 5.83
CA SER A 95 1.96 -20.02 4.67
C SER A 95 0.84 -19.11 4.19
N ILE A 96 -0.39 -19.62 4.07
CA ILE A 96 -1.55 -18.83 3.63
C ILE A 96 -1.82 -17.71 4.62
N ILE A 97 -1.94 -18.03 5.91
CA ILE A 97 -2.19 -17.03 6.96
C ILE A 97 -1.06 -16.00 6.98
N GLY A 98 0.19 -16.45 6.92
CA GLY A 98 1.37 -15.60 6.93
C GLY A 98 1.39 -14.62 5.76
N TYR A 99 1.24 -15.11 4.52
CA TYR A 99 1.22 -14.24 3.34
C TYR A 99 0.04 -13.27 3.35
N GLN A 100 -1.17 -13.73 3.69
CA GLN A 100 -2.33 -12.85 3.78
C GLN A 100 -2.13 -11.76 4.84
N ALA A 101 -1.57 -12.11 6.00
CA ALA A 101 -1.25 -11.15 7.04
C ALA A 101 -0.20 -10.13 6.55
N HIS A 102 0.86 -10.54 5.87
CA HIS A 102 1.83 -9.60 5.30
C HIS A 102 1.23 -8.68 4.22
N ILE A 103 0.30 -9.16 3.39
CA ILE A 103 -0.44 -8.30 2.44
C ILE A 103 -1.28 -7.27 3.20
N MET A 104 -1.94 -7.65 4.30
CA MET A 104 -2.68 -6.72 5.15
C MET A 104 -1.76 -5.71 5.83
N ALA A 105 -0.60 -6.14 6.34
CA ALA A 105 0.41 -5.24 6.90
C ALA A 105 0.88 -4.23 5.85
N TYR A 106 1.19 -4.70 4.63
CA TYR A 106 1.57 -3.83 3.52
C TYR A 106 0.47 -2.83 3.15
N SER A 107 -0.80 -3.26 3.15
CA SER A 107 -1.94 -2.36 2.87
C SER A 107 -2.15 -1.29 3.94
N ALA A 108 -1.66 -1.53 5.17
CA ALA A 108 -1.73 -0.61 6.29
C ALA A 108 -0.53 0.36 6.38
N LEU A 109 0.47 0.23 5.49
CA LEU A 109 1.63 1.12 5.48
C LEU A 109 1.23 2.56 5.08
N PRO A 110 1.59 3.57 5.88
CA PRO A 110 1.47 4.96 5.47
C PRO A 110 2.47 5.36 4.36
N PRO A 111 2.14 6.41 3.58
CA PRO A 111 0.81 7.03 3.51
C PRO A 111 -0.22 6.10 2.86
N THR A 112 -1.48 6.25 3.24
CA THR A 112 -2.56 5.42 2.70
C THR A 112 -2.63 5.62 1.19
N ARG A 113 -2.50 4.53 0.43
CA ARG A 113 -2.62 4.58 -1.04
C ARG A 113 -3.97 5.08 -1.51
N SER A 114 -5.00 4.87 -0.70
CA SER A 114 -6.34 5.39 -0.92
C SER A 114 -6.43 6.85 -0.46
N GLY A 115 -7.03 7.68 -1.31
CA GLY A 115 -7.42 9.06 -0.98
C GLY A 115 -8.67 9.17 -0.13
N ARG A 116 -9.20 8.05 0.39
CA ARG A 116 -10.41 8.04 1.23
C ARG A 116 -10.29 8.95 2.45
N SER A 117 -9.23 8.80 3.23
CA SER A 117 -9.03 9.59 4.46
C SER A 117 -8.94 11.08 4.14
N LEU A 118 -8.15 11.43 3.12
CA LEU A 118 -8.00 12.80 2.65
C LEU A 118 -9.32 13.38 2.14
N ALA A 119 -10.05 12.63 1.30
CA ALA A 119 -11.35 13.01 0.78
C ALA A 119 -12.38 13.27 1.90
N LEU A 120 -12.47 12.36 2.88
CA LEU A 120 -13.36 12.54 4.03
C LEU A 120 -12.98 13.76 4.89
N GLN A 121 -11.68 14.03 5.05
CA GLN A 121 -11.20 15.17 5.81
C GLN A 121 -11.57 16.51 5.15
N VAL A 122 -11.53 16.59 3.81
CA VAL A 122 -11.79 17.83 3.07
C VAL A 122 -13.22 17.95 2.57
N ALA A 123 -14.02 16.88 2.65
CA ALA A 123 -15.43 16.89 2.22
C ALA A 123 -16.26 18.05 2.80
N PRO A 124 -16.11 18.46 4.09
CA PRO A 124 -16.83 19.61 4.61
C PRO A 124 -16.49 20.95 3.93
N ALA A 125 -15.32 21.05 3.29
CA ALA A 125 -14.91 22.24 2.55
C ALA A 125 -15.42 22.26 1.10
N ILE A 126 -15.95 21.14 0.58
CA ILE A 126 -16.39 21.01 -0.81
C ILE A 126 -17.88 21.35 -0.93
N GLY A 127 -18.17 22.47 -1.58
CA GLY A 127 -19.51 22.83 -2.00
C GLY A 127 -19.86 22.29 -3.39
N THR A 128 -21.11 22.47 -3.81
CA THR A 128 -21.60 22.07 -5.14
C THR A 128 -20.92 22.81 -6.29
N ARG A 129 -20.38 24.00 -6.03
CA ARG A 129 -19.68 24.85 -7.01
C ARG A 129 -18.17 24.90 -6.83
N THR A 130 -17.61 24.22 -5.82
CA THR A 130 -16.17 24.26 -5.56
C THR A 130 -15.41 23.64 -6.72
N GLU A 131 -14.47 24.35 -7.32
CA GLU A 131 -13.60 23.77 -8.35
C GLU A 131 -12.57 22.83 -7.70
N LEU A 132 -12.36 21.66 -8.28
CA LEU A 132 -11.45 20.63 -7.73
C LEU A 132 -10.31 20.38 -8.72
N PHE A 133 -9.08 20.58 -8.26
CA PHE A 133 -7.88 20.47 -9.08
C PHE A 133 -6.95 19.39 -8.54
N SER A 134 -6.34 18.60 -9.42
CA SER A 134 -5.24 17.68 -9.10
C SER A 134 -3.99 18.16 -9.83
N VAL A 135 -2.92 18.47 -9.11
CA VAL A 135 -1.74 19.14 -9.69
C VAL A 135 -0.48 18.33 -9.43
N GLY A 136 0.23 17.96 -10.51
CA GLY A 136 1.46 17.16 -10.42
C GLY A 136 1.24 15.67 -10.14
N GLN A 137 -0.02 15.23 -10.06
CA GLN A 137 -0.40 13.86 -9.71
C GLN A 137 -1.76 13.48 -10.27
N PHE A 138 -2.01 12.17 -10.40
CA PHE A 138 -3.34 11.59 -10.58
C PHE A 138 -3.65 10.56 -9.49
N ARG A 139 -4.53 10.93 -8.56
CA ARG A 139 -4.96 10.08 -7.44
C ARG A 139 -6.21 9.30 -7.85
N HIS A 140 -6.05 8.08 -8.38
CA HIS A 140 -7.15 7.25 -8.89
C HIS A 140 -8.39 7.14 -7.98
N THR A 141 -8.18 7.08 -6.66
CA THR A 141 -9.29 6.91 -5.70
C THR A 141 -9.93 8.22 -5.25
N LEU A 142 -9.28 9.38 -5.44
CA LEU A 142 -9.80 10.65 -4.90
C LEU A 142 -11.14 11.01 -5.56
N ALA A 143 -11.20 11.01 -6.89
CA ALA A 143 -12.43 11.35 -7.62
C ALA A 143 -13.62 10.47 -7.20
N PHE A 144 -13.36 9.18 -6.95
CA PHE A 144 -14.37 8.24 -6.48
C PHE A 144 -14.91 8.62 -5.09
N TYR A 145 -14.04 8.86 -4.10
CA TYR A 145 -14.47 9.20 -2.74
C TYR A 145 -15.00 10.63 -2.59
N LEU A 146 -14.61 11.53 -3.48
CA LEU A 146 -15.16 12.87 -3.56
C LEU A 146 -16.48 12.93 -4.33
N GLU A 147 -16.84 11.84 -5.01
CA GLU A 147 -18.00 11.74 -5.91
C GLU A 147 -18.02 12.87 -6.96
N ARG A 148 -16.84 13.36 -7.34
CA ARG A 148 -16.65 14.50 -8.23
C ARG A 148 -15.38 14.38 -9.06
N PRO A 149 -15.41 14.81 -10.32
CA PRO A 149 -14.22 14.86 -11.14
C PRO A 149 -13.26 15.95 -10.63
N LEU A 150 -11.96 15.70 -10.78
CA LEU A 150 -10.91 16.69 -10.60
C LEU A 150 -10.34 17.03 -11.97
N GLU A 151 -10.11 18.32 -12.22
CA GLU A 151 -9.34 18.75 -13.38
C GLU A 151 -7.85 18.57 -13.10
N VAL A 152 -7.14 17.92 -14.02
CA VAL A 152 -5.77 17.46 -13.81
C VAL A 152 -4.80 18.41 -14.52
N PHE A 153 -3.82 18.91 -13.78
CA PHE A 153 -2.78 19.81 -14.26
C PHE A 153 -1.40 19.25 -13.97
N ASN A 154 -0.42 19.58 -14.83
CA ASN A 154 0.97 19.14 -14.68
C ASN A 154 1.13 17.61 -14.49
N TYR A 155 0.27 16.82 -15.15
CA TYR A 155 0.32 15.36 -15.11
C TYR A 155 -0.28 14.77 -16.38
N ALA A 156 0.48 13.92 -17.08
CA ALA A 156 0.01 13.15 -18.23
C ALA A 156 -0.08 11.67 -17.87
N GLY A 157 1.04 11.05 -17.47
CA GLY A 157 1.09 9.67 -16.98
C GLY A 157 0.32 8.69 -17.87
N GLU A 158 -0.53 7.90 -17.24
CA GLU A 158 -1.45 6.96 -17.91
C GLU A 158 -2.57 7.63 -18.73
N LEU A 159 -2.86 8.91 -18.53
CA LEU A 159 -3.91 9.64 -19.26
C LEU A 159 -3.44 10.15 -20.63
N GLU A 160 -2.14 10.15 -20.90
CA GLU A 160 -1.53 10.71 -22.12
C GLU A 160 -2.15 10.14 -23.41
N PHE A 161 -2.44 8.84 -23.43
CA PHE A 161 -3.06 8.20 -24.59
C PHE A 161 -4.47 8.73 -24.86
N GLY A 162 -5.34 8.79 -23.84
CA GLY A 162 -6.70 9.31 -23.97
C GLY A 162 -6.72 10.79 -24.32
N MET A 163 -5.85 11.59 -23.67
CA MET A 163 -5.70 13.02 -23.95
C MET A 163 -5.29 13.28 -25.40
N ARG A 164 -4.38 12.50 -25.98
CA ARG A 164 -4.00 12.60 -27.39
C ARG A 164 -5.16 12.29 -28.33
N GLN A 165 -5.96 11.28 -28.01
CA GLN A 165 -7.13 10.91 -28.82
C GLN A 165 -8.18 12.02 -28.84
N ASP A 166 -8.42 12.66 -27.70
CA ASP A 166 -9.39 13.76 -27.56
C ASP A 166 -8.80 15.14 -27.92
N ARG A 167 -7.54 15.19 -28.40
CA ARG A 167 -6.78 16.42 -28.71
C ARG A 167 -6.75 17.42 -27.55
N ILE A 168 -6.81 16.91 -26.32
CA ILE A 168 -6.62 17.70 -25.11
C ILE A 168 -5.13 18.07 -25.05
N GLN A 169 -4.82 19.37 -25.00
CA GLN A 169 -3.44 19.83 -24.96
C GLN A 169 -2.75 19.38 -23.66
N ILE A 170 -1.68 18.61 -23.80
CA ILE A 170 -0.83 18.11 -22.68
C ILE A 170 -0.02 19.25 -22.02
N SER A 171 -0.19 20.49 -22.47
CA SER A 171 0.59 21.67 -22.06
C SER A 171 -0.14 22.63 -21.10
N ASN A 172 -1.22 22.23 -20.45
CA ASN A 172 -1.78 23.03 -19.34
C ASN A 172 -1.01 22.74 -18.04
N GLY A 173 0.26 23.11 -18.04
CA GLY A 173 1.19 22.92 -16.92
C GLY A 173 0.83 23.74 -15.68
N THR A 174 1.80 23.84 -14.77
CA THR A 174 1.69 24.64 -13.53
C THR A 174 1.20 26.07 -13.78
N GLU A 175 1.54 26.68 -14.91
CA GLU A 175 1.11 28.03 -15.30
C GLU A 175 -0.40 28.15 -15.58
N VAL A 176 -0.98 27.18 -16.28
CA VAL A 176 -2.43 27.22 -16.57
C VAL A 176 -3.22 26.96 -15.30
N PHE A 177 -2.74 26.03 -14.47
CA PHE A 177 -3.27 25.86 -13.12
C PHE A 177 -3.22 27.18 -12.34
N ARG A 178 -2.08 27.89 -12.35
CA ARG A 178 -1.92 29.17 -11.63
C ARG A 178 -2.91 30.21 -12.13
N ALA A 179 -3.06 30.37 -13.44
CA ALA A 179 -4.01 31.30 -14.03
C ALA A 179 -5.46 30.98 -13.62
N ARG A 180 -5.84 29.69 -13.66
CA ARG A 180 -7.17 29.24 -13.22
C ARG A 180 -7.36 29.47 -11.73
N TRP A 181 -6.39 29.08 -10.91
CA TRP A 181 -6.38 29.23 -9.47
C TRP A 181 -6.52 30.68 -9.00
N GLN A 182 -5.94 31.63 -9.73
CA GLN A 182 -6.08 33.06 -9.45
C GLN A 182 -7.49 33.59 -9.73
N GLN A 183 -8.19 33.03 -10.72
CA GLN A 183 -9.54 33.41 -11.11
C GLN A 183 -10.61 32.71 -10.25
N SER A 184 -10.28 31.58 -9.64
CA SER A 184 -11.18 30.84 -8.76
C SER A 184 -11.36 31.54 -7.40
N HIS A 185 -12.61 31.63 -6.94
CA HIS A 185 -12.97 32.12 -5.60
C HIS A 185 -13.32 30.99 -4.62
N ASP A 186 -13.75 29.84 -5.14
CA ASP A 186 -14.12 28.65 -4.39
C ASP A 186 -13.47 27.44 -5.06
N ALA A 187 -12.24 27.12 -4.64
CA ALA A 187 -11.48 26.02 -5.21
C ALA A 187 -10.61 25.28 -4.18
N LEU A 188 -10.38 24.00 -4.47
CA LEU A 188 -9.50 23.11 -3.73
C LEU A 188 -8.52 22.44 -4.68
N ALA A 189 -7.24 22.50 -4.36
CA ALA A 189 -6.18 21.86 -5.14
C ALA A 189 -5.51 20.76 -4.32
N PHE A 190 -5.45 19.56 -4.89
CA PHE A 190 -4.71 18.40 -4.39
C PHE A 190 -3.35 18.36 -5.11
N ILE A 191 -2.31 18.84 -4.45
CA ILE A 191 -1.01 19.12 -5.07
C ILE A 191 0.04 18.12 -4.60
N GLU A 192 0.85 17.58 -5.51
CA GLU A 192 1.98 16.72 -5.14
C GLU A 192 2.98 17.52 -4.27
N PRO A 193 3.54 16.94 -3.19
CA PRO A 193 4.32 17.72 -2.22
C PRO A 193 5.51 18.50 -2.78
N ARG A 194 6.23 17.97 -3.79
CA ARG A 194 7.35 18.70 -4.42
C ARG A 194 6.83 19.84 -5.27
N VAL A 195 5.78 19.62 -6.07
CA VAL A 195 5.12 20.67 -6.86
C VAL A 195 4.53 21.76 -5.95
N TYR A 196 4.00 21.40 -4.77
CA TYR A 196 3.54 22.38 -3.79
C TYR A 196 4.68 23.26 -3.27
N GLN A 197 5.87 22.70 -3.01
CA GLN A 197 7.03 23.49 -2.55
C GLN A 197 7.47 24.52 -3.58
N GLU A 198 7.49 24.15 -4.85
CA GLU A 198 7.76 25.05 -5.99
C GLU A 198 6.71 26.17 -6.04
N LEU A 199 5.43 25.79 -6.08
CA LEU A 199 4.31 26.73 -6.11
C LEU A 199 4.26 27.69 -4.91
N ALA A 200 4.59 27.19 -3.71
CA ALA A 200 4.62 27.98 -2.49
C ALA A 200 5.74 29.02 -2.49
N THR A 201 6.91 28.68 -3.04
CA THR A 201 8.03 29.61 -3.23
C THR A 201 7.67 30.70 -4.23
N GLU A 202 6.84 30.35 -5.22
CA GLU A 202 6.26 31.27 -6.21
C GLU A 202 4.95 31.95 -5.72
N GLY A 203 4.68 31.93 -4.41
CA GLY A 203 3.60 32.69 -3.79
C GLY A 203 2.18 32.22 -4.12
N LEU A 204 1.95 30.90 -4.27
CA LEU A 204 0.60 30.35 -4.45
C LEU A 204 -0.34 30.82 -3.32
N PRO A 205 -1.42 31.58 -3.61
CA PRO A 205 -2.34 32.04 -2.58
C PRO A 205 -3.21 30.90 -2.08
N GLY A 206 -3.54 30.90 -0.79
CA GLY A 206 -4.47 29.95 -0.19
C GLY A 206 -3.98 29.41 1.14
N ARG A 207 -4.78 28.51 1.72
CA ARG A 207 -4.50 27.88 3.01
C ARG A 207 -4.46 26.37 2.86
N ILE A 208 -3.43 25.74 3.43
CA ILE A 208 -3.40 24.28 3.56
C ILE A 208 -4.49 23.85 4.53
N ILE A 209 -5.36 22.93 4.10
CA ILE A 209 -6.44 22.38 4.93
C ILE A 209 -6.24 20.90 5.26
N ALA A 210 -5.41 20.19 4.50
CA ALA A 210 -5.08 18.78 4.74
C ALA A 210 -3.76 18.37 4.07
N ASN A 211 -3.14 17.29 4.56
CA ASN A 211 -1.93 16.69 3.98
C ASN A 211 -1.86 15.19 4.34
N ASP A 212 -1.66 14.31 3.37
CA ASP A 212 -1.52 12.85 3.57
C ASP A 212 -0.14 12.29 3.13
N LEU A 213 0.90 13.13 3.09
CA LEU A 213 2.25 12.86 2.55
C LEU A 213 2.31 12.56 1.04
N GLN A 214 1.18 12.27 0.38
CA GLN A 214 1.09 12.13 -1.08
C GLN A 214 0.50 13.37 -1.74
N SER A 215 -0.35 14.11 -1.02
CA SER A 215 -1.01 15.30 -1.51
C SER A 215 -1.08 16.35 -0.42
N VAL A 216 -0.72 17.58 -0.75
CA VAL A 216 -1.02 18.79 0.03
C VAL A 216 -2.31 19.39 -0.52
N VAL A 217 -3.31 19.58 0.34
CA VAL A 217 -4.59 20.15 -0.08
C VAL A 217 -4.66 21.62 0.30
N VAL A 218 -4.78 22.48 -0.70
CA VAL A 218 -4.85 23.93 -0.56
C VAL A 218 -6.25 24.41 -0.89
N SER A 219 -6.83 25.24 -0.03
CA SER A 219 -8.10 25.94 -0.24
C SER A 219 -7.84 27.39 -0.69
N ARG A 220 -8.63 27.85 -1.66
CA ARG A 220 -8.61 29.24 -2.15
C ARG A 220 -9.54 30.19 -1.39
N ARG A 221 -10.52 29.63 -0.67
CA ARG A 221 -11.47 30.38 0.16
C ARG A 221 -10.78 31.13 1.29
#